data_AF-A0A0E3SBL9-F1
#
_entry.id   AF-A0A0E3SBL9-F1
#
_cell.length_a   1.000
_cell.length_b   1.000
_cell.length_c   1.000
_cell.angle_alpha   90.00
_cell.angle_beta   90.00
_cell.angle_gamma   90.00
#
_symmetry.space_group_name_H-M   'P 1'
#
loop_
_entity.id
_entity.type
_entity.pdbx_description
1 polymer ?
#
loop_
_entity_poly.entity_id
_entity_poly.type
_entity_poly.pdbx_seq_one_letter_code
_entity_poly.pdbx_strand_id
1 'polypeptide(L)'
;MIHEAMFYEKLAESEVKCSLCAHRCRIKPGKRGICGIRENCERLLFSLVYGEVAREAVANIEQKPLYHYYPGSTAYSVGTIGCNFGCRHCQNWILSRAVPEDASLGTLSPPRLSGRLKW
;
A
#
# COMPACT_ATOMS: atom_id res chain seq x y z
N MET A 1 0.90 6.15 -9.56
CA MET A 1 1.43 7.51 -9.78
C MET A 1 2.29 7.88 -8.59
N ILE A 2 3.35 8.65 -8.82
CA ILE A 2 4.16 9.23 -7.74
C ILE A 2 3.37 10.40 -7.16
N HIS A 3 3.18 10.40 -5.84
CA HIS A 3 2.44 11.44 -5.13
C HIS A 3 3.14 11.79 -3.83
N GLU A 4 3.25 13.08 -3.50
CA GLU A 4 3.88 13.48 -2.24
C GLU A 4 3.11 12.89 -1.05
N ALA A 5 3.83 12.26 -0.14
CA ALA A 5 3.27 11.62 1.03
C ALA A 5 2.94 12.68 2.09
N MET A 6 1.84 12.48 2.81
CA MET A 6 1.48 13.34 3.94
C MET A 6 2.24 12.95 5.21
N PHE A 7 2.29 13.85 6.20
CA PHE A 7 2.76 13.56 7.57
C PHE A 7 4.21 13.06 7.66
N TYR A 8 5.15 13.91 7.21
CA TYR A 8 6.58 13.71 7.45
C TYR A 8 7.25 15.04 7.83
N GLU A 9 8.35 14.95 8.57
CA GLU A 9 9.18 16.10 8.93
C GLU A 9 10.43 16.11 8.06
N LYS A 10 10.83 17.28 7.57
CA LYS A 10 12.12 17.48 6.90
C LYS A 10 13.20 17.62 7.97
N LEU A 11 14.29 16.87 7.83
CA LEU A 11 15.42 16.90 8.76
C LEU A 11 16.66 17.49 8.06
N ALA A 12 17.77 17.57 8.82
CA ALA A 12 19.08 17.92 8.27
C ALA A 12 19.56 16.89 7.22
N GLU A 13 20.54 17.28 6.41
CA GLU A 13 21.17 16.41 5.40
C GLU A 13 20.18 15.81 4.38
N SER A 14 19.10 16.55 4.11
CA SER A 14 18.03 16.15 3.20
C SER A 14 17.28 14.87 3.59
N GLU A 15 17.39 14.45 4.85
CA GLU A 15 16.62 13.33 5.37
C GLU A 15 15.17 13.71 5.68
N VAL A 16 14.32 12.70 5.82
CA VAL A 16 12.94 12.88 6.26
C VAL A 16 12.58 11.90 7.36
N LYS A 17 11.72 12.32 8.29
CA LYS A 17 11.12 11.45 9.30
C LYS A 17 9.66 11.21 8.94
N CYS A 18 9.35 10.03 8.42
CA CYS A 18 7.99 9.63 8.05
C CYS A 18 7.17 9.28 9.29
N SER A 19 6.01 9.89 9.50
CA SER A 19 5.13 9.62 10.64
C SER A 19 3.81 8.93 10.26
N LEU A 20 3.73 8.34 9.07
CA LEU A 20 2.52 7.65 8.55
C LEU A 20 2.23 6.29 9.20
N CYS A 21 3.21 5.71 9.92
CA CYS A 21 3.00 4.49 10.69
C CYS A 21 3.90 4.50 11.94
N ALA A 22 3.69 3.52 12.83
CA ALA A 22 4.37 3.44 14.11
C ALA A 22 5.91 3.29 14.03
N HIS A 23 6.47 2.87 12.88
CA HIS A 23 7.93 2.74 12.72
C HIS A 23 8.67 4.08 12.70
N ARG A 24 7.98 5.18 12.38
CA ARG A 24 8.56 6.53 12.34
C ARG A 24 9.91 6.60 11.60
N CYS A 25 9.97 5.99 10.41
CA CYS A 25 11.23 5.79 9.68
C CYS A 25 11.96 7.11 9.44
N ARG A 26 13.26 7.15 9.75
CA ARG A 26 14.20 8.18 9.30
C ARG A 26 14.82 7.73 7.98
N ILE A 27 14.51 8.43 6.89
CA ILE A 27 14.77 7.99 5.52
C ILE A 27 15.76 8.96 4.86
N LYS A 28 16.92 8.43 4.46
CA LYS A 28 17.96 9.17 3.74
C LYS A 28 17.55 9.50 2.30
N PRO A 29 18.13 10.53 1.66
CA PRO A 29 17.90 10.82 0.25
C PRO A 29 18.10 9.57 -0.63
N GLY A 30 17.19 9.34 -1.57
CA GLY A 30 17.19 8.18 -2.48
C GLY A 30 16.92 6.84 -1.79
N LYS A 31 16.52 6.83 -0.51
CA LYS A 31 16.17 5.60 0.22
C LYS A 31 14.68 5.52 0.47
N ARG A 32 14.24 4.31 0.79
CA ARG A 32 12.85 3.97 1.09
C ARG A 32 12.66 3.62 2.56
N GLY A 33 11.46 3.87 3.06
CA GLY A 33 11.04 3.34 4.36
C GLY A 33 10.87 1.82 4.33
N ILE A 34 10.74 1.21 5.50
CA ILE A 34 10.55 -0.25 5.66
C ILE A 34 9.40 -0.83 4.82
N CYS A 35 8.35 -0.05 4.56
CA CYS A 35 7.24 -0.48 3.71
C CYS A 35 7.59 -0.67 2.23
N GLY A 36 8.78 -0.25 1.77
CA GLY A 36 9.24 -0.43 0.39
C GLY A 36 8.62 0.47 -0.67
N ILE A 37 7.56 1.22 -0.32
CA ILE A 37 6.76 2.03 -1.26
C ILE A 37 6.79 3.54 -1.00
N ARG A 38 7.55 3.99 0.00
CA ARG A 38 7.72 5.42 0.31
C ARG A 38 9.19 5.80 0.21
N GLU A 39 9.49 6.75 -0.67
CA GLU A 39 10.85 7.13 -1.02
C GLU A 39 11.11 8.61 -0.70
N ASN A 40 12.28 8.91 -0.14
CA ASN A 40 12.73 10.28 0.02
C ASN A 40 13.46 10.74 -1.25
N CYS A 41 12.83 11.63 -2.02
CA CYS A 41 13.43 12.29 -3.16
C CYS A 41 13.85 13.71 -2.73
N GLU A 42 15.13 13.87 -2.39
CA GLU A 42 15.75 15.14 -2.02
C GLU A 42 14.91 16.03 -1.10
N ARG A 43 14.61 15.54 0.12
CA ARG A 43 13.86 16.21 1.21
C ARG A 43 12.35 16.06 1.12
N LEU A 44 11.81 15.49 0.05
CA LEU A 44 10.39 15.29 -0.15
C LEU A 44 10.08 13.79 -0.10
N LEU A 45 9.11 13.40 0.72
CA LEU A 45 8.69 12.01 0.81
C LEU A 45 7.59 11.76 -0.22
N PHE A 46 7.74 10.74 -1.05
CA PHE A 46 6.75 10.34 -2.05
C PHE A 46 6.22 8.93 -1.79
N SER A 47 4.93 8.73 -2.04
CA SER A 47 4.33 7.41 -2.25
C SER A 47 4.51 7.00 -3.70
N LEU A 48 5.07 5.82 -3.93
CA LEU A 48 5.31 5.26 -5.27
C LEU A 48 4.08 4.55 -5.84
N VAL A 49 3.08 4.29 -5.00
CA VAL A 49 1.91 3.45 -5.33
C VAL A 49 0.59 4.19 -5.14
N TYR A 50 0.59 5.52 -5.15
CA TYR A 50 -0.64 6.29 -5.01
C TYR A 50 -1.55 6.07 -6.22
N GLY A 51 -2.79 5.62 -5.95
CA GLY A 51 -3.77 5.26 -6.99
C GLY A 51 -3.45 3.98 -7.77
N GLU A 52 -2.43 3.23 -7.35
CA GLU A 52 -1.97 2.02 -8.03
C GLU A 52 -2.50 0.76 -7.37
N VAL A 53 -3.05 -0.14 -8.17
CA VAL A 53 -3.61 -1.42 -7.74
C VAL A 53 -2.76 -2.54 -8.30
N ALA A 54 -2.37 -3.47 -7.42
CA ALA A 54 -1.61 -4.65 -7.79
C ALA A 54 -2.53 -5.84 -8.07
N ARG A 55 -3.63 -5.96 -7.31
CA ARG A 55 -4.62 -7.04 -7.46
C ARG A 55 -6.03 -6.57 -7.15
N GLU A 56 -6.96 -7.10 -7.93
CA GLU A 56 -8.41 -7.04 -7.73
C GLU A 56 -8.92 -8.49 -7.67
N ALA A 57 -9.89 -8.80 -6.79
CA ALA A 57 -10.50 -10.12 -6.73
C ALA A 57 -11.92 -10.04 -6.14
N VAL A 58 -12.85 -10.81 -6.72
CA VAL A 58 -14.15 -11.11 -6.11
C VAL A 58 -14.09 -12.54 -5.60
N ALA A 59 -14.37 -12.75 -4.32
CA ALA A 59 -14.38 -14.07 -3.70
C ALA A 59 -15.48 -14.16 -2.65
N ASN A 60 -15.86 -15.37 -2.25
CA ASN A 60 -16.85 -15.57 -1.20
C ASN A 60 -16.35 -15.00 0.14
N ILE A 61 -17.27 -14.45 0.93
CA ILE A 61 -16.94 -13.77 2.19
C ILE A 61 -16.26 -14.70 3.21
N GLU A 62 -16.51 -16.00 3.13
CA GLU A 62 -15.95 -17.03 4.01
C GLU A 62 -14.43 -17.18 3.86
N GLN A 63 -13.84 -16.68 2.77
CA GLN A 63 -12.38 -16.60 2.63
C GLN A 63 -11.76 -15.49 3.46
N LYS A 64 -12.56 -14.54 3.95
CA LYS A 64 -12.07 -13.42 4.78
C LYS A 64 -12.03 -13.84 6.24
N PRO A 65 -11.10 -13.30 7.05
CA PRO A 65 -10.98 -13.62 8.47
C PRO A 65 -12.07 -12.91 9.29
N LEU A 66 -13.34 -13.13 8.95
CA LEU A 66 -14.51 -12.54 9.59
C LEU A 66 -15.44 -13.67 10.07
N TYR A 67 -15.79 -13.68 11.35
CA TYR A 67 -16.65 -14.71 11.92
C TYR A 67 -18.13 -14.38 11.70
N HIS A 68 -18.86 -15.27 11.03
CA HIS A 68 -20.30 -15.18 10.76
C HIS A 68 -20.74 -13.82 10.19
N TYR A 69 -20.02 -13.35 9.19
CA TYR A 69 -20.28 -12.07 8.52
C TYR A 69 -20.87 -12.30 7.13
N TYR A 70 -22.17 -12.01 6.96
CA TYR A 70 -22.92 -12.14 5.70
C TYR A 70 -22.74 -13.48 4.94
N PRO A 71 -23.04 -14.64 5.53
CA PRO A 71 -22.82 -15.95 4.89
C PRO A 71 -23.42 -16.06 3.48
N GLY A 72 -22.70 -16.68 2.56
CA GLY A 72 -23.07 -16.87 1.16
C GLY A 72 -22.89 -15.65 0.27
N SER A 73 -22.47 -14.50 0.83
CA SER A 73 -22.18 -13.29 0.05
C SER A 73 -20.80 -13.30 -0.60
N THR A 74 -20.56 -12.33 -1.48
CA THR A 74 -19.25 -12.09 -2.09
C THR A 74 -18.61 -10.82 -1.55
N ALA A 75 -17.28 -10.80 -1.55
CA ALA A 75 -16.45 -9.68 -1.16
C ALA A 75 -15.55 -9.27 -2.32
N TYR A 76 -15.59 -7.98 -2.67
CA TYR A 76 -14.63 -7.39 -3.58
C TYR A 76 -13.41 -6.89 -2.81
N SER A 77 -12.22 -7.32 -3.23
CA SER A 77 -10.94 -6.95 -2.63
C SER A 77 -10.09 -6.25 -3.67
N VAL A 78 -9.58 -5.09 -3.27
CA VAL A 78 -8.61 -4.31 -4.04
C VAL A 78 -7.41 -4.04 -3.15
N GLY A 79 -6.21 -4.25 -3.68
CA GLY A 79 -4.99 -4.10 -2.91
C GLY A 79 -3.81 -3.65 -3.75
N THR A 80 -2.90 -2.92 -3.12
CA THR A 80 -1.60 -2.53 -3.68
C THR A 80 -0.47 -3.29 -2.99
N ILE A 81 0.77 -3.04 -3.41
CA ILE A 81 1.98 -3.63 -2.83
C ILE A 81 2.48 -2.84 -1.61
N GLY A 82 3.40 -3.44 -0.87
CA GLY A 82 4.07 -2.81 0.27
C GLY A 82 3.25 -2.88 1.56
N CYS A 83 3.92 -3.15 2.67
CA CYS A 83 3.31 -3.17 4.00
C CYS A 83 4.37 -2.90 5.06
N ASN A 84 4.01 -2.18 6.11
CA ASN A 84 4.91 -1.86 7.21
C ASN A 84 5.07 -3.00 8.24
N PHE A 85 4.31 -4.11 8.13
CA PHE A 85 4.37 -5.23 9.08
C PHE A 85 5.23 -6.38 8.57
N GLY A 86 5.94 -7.09 9.46
CA GLY A 86 6.76 -8.27 9.18
C GLY A 86 6.07 -9.64 9.38
N CYS A 87 4.78 -9.79 9.02
CA CYS A 87 3.98 -10.94 9.44
C CYS A 87 4.50 -12.29 8.90
N ARG A 88 4.75 -13.26 9.79
CA ARG A 88 5.23 -14.62 9.44
C ARG A 88 4.22 -15.45 8.64
N HIS A 89 2.92 -15.21 8.85
CA HIS A 89 1.83 -15.97 8.23
C HIS A 89 0.95 -15.07 7.34
N CYS A 90 1.56 -14.12 6.64
CA CYS A 90 0.82 -13.24 5.75
C CYS A 90 0.31 -14.02 4.53
N GLN A 91 -1.01 -14.14 4.39
CA GLN A 91 -1.61 -14.75 3.19
C GLN A 91 -1.28 -13.96 1.92
N ASN A 92 -1.07 -12.65 2.04
CA ASN A 92 -0.72 -11.75 0.94
C ASN A 92 0.78 -11.42 0.90
N TRP A 93 1.66 -12.30 1.39
CA TRP A 93 3.10 -12.00 1.54
C TRP A 93 3.78 -11.55 0.24
N ILE A 94 3.38 -12.13 -0.90
CA ILE A 94 3.92 -11.77 -2.22
C ILE A 94 3.71 -10.27 -2.49
N LEU A 95 2.51 -9.75 -2.23
CA LEU A 95 2.20 -8.32 -2.43
C LEU A 95 2.76 -7.44 -1.32
N SER A 96 2.68 -7.90 -0.07
CA SER A 96 3.06 -7.10 1.10
C SER A 96 4.57 -6.91 1.23
N ARG A 97 5.36 -7.77 0.58
CA ARG A 97 6.83 -7.71 0.48
C ARG A 97 7.35 -7.16 -0.84
N ALA A 98 6.50 -7.10 -1.87
CA ALA A 98 6.89 -6.53 -3.15
C ALA A 98 7.24 -5.05 -3.02
N VAL A 99 8.28 -4.66 -3.75
CA VAL A 99 8.59 -3.27 -4.08
C VAL A 99 8.07 -2.93 -5.49
N PRO A 100 7.99 -1.65 -5.88
CA PRO A 100 7.48 -1.25 -7.20
C PRO A 100 8.11 -1.99 -8.39
N GLU A 101 9.36 -2.41 -8.27
CA GLU A 101 10.09 -3.15 -9.30
C GLU A 101 9.60 -4.60 -9.48
N ASP A 102 8.94 -5.18 -8.46
CA ASP A 102 8.52 -6.59 -8.46
C ASP A 102 7.11 -6.81 -9.03
N ALA A 103 6.34 -5.75 -9.26
CA ALA A 103 4.91 -5.85 -9.51
C ALA A 103 4.44 -5.03 -10.71
N SER A 104 3.56 -5.62 -11.52
CA SER A 104 2.78 -4.90 -12.52
C SER A 104 1.61 -4.20 -11.84
N LEU A 105 1.65 -2.86 -11.83
CA LEU A 105 0.63 -2.02 -11.22
C LEU A 105 -0.29 -1.43 -12.28
N GLY A 106 -1.58 -1.35 -11.96
CA GLY A 106 -2.58 -0.67 -12.78
C GLY A 106 -3.23 0.48 -12.02
N THR A 107 -3.33 1.64 -12.67
CA THR A 107 -4.01 2.80 -12.08
C THR A 107 -5.51 2.58 -12.04
N LEU A 108 -6.10 2.69 -10.85
CA LEU A 108 -7.54 2.61 -10.65
C LEU A 108 -8.04 3.84 -9.88
N SER A 109 -8.80 4.70 -10.56
CA SER A 109 -9.39 5.88 -9.92
C SER A 109 -10.60 5.50 -9.06
N PRO A 110 -10.96 6.30 -8.04
CA PRO A 110 -12.12 6.02 -7.21
C PRO A 110 -13.44 5.83 -7.99
N PRO A 111 -13.77 6.63 -9.03
CA PRO A 111 -14.97 6.38 -9.84
C PRO A 111 -14.92 5.07 -10.64
N ARG A 112 -13.73 4.62 -11.07
CA ARG A 112 -13.58 3.33 -11.74
C ARG A 112 -13.71 2.18 -10.76
N LEU A 113 -13.16 2.33 -9.54
CA LEU A 113 -13.30 1.35 -8.47
C LEU A 113 -14.77 1.15 -8.09
N SER A 114 -15.55 2.23 -7.93
CA SER A 114 -16.97 2.12 -7.61
C SER A 114 -17.79 1.53 -8.76
N GLY A 115 -17.45 1.85 -10.02
CA GLY A 115 -18.13 1.31 -11.20
C GLY A 115 -17.82 -0.15 -11.53
N ARG A 116 -16.80 -0.77 -10.89
CA ARG A 116 -16.44 -2.19 -11.08
C ARG A 116 -17.51 -3.15 -10.55
N LEU A 117 -18.27 -2.72 -9.54
CA LEU A 117 -19.32 -3.51 -8.91
C LEU A 117 -20.67 -3.00 -9.38
N LYS A 118 -21.38 -3.83 -10.15
CA LYS A 118 -22.82 -3.67 -10.35
C LYS A 118 -23.49 -4.38 -9.17
N TRP A 119 -23.96 -3.60 -8.20
CA TRP A 119 -24.74 -4.09 -7.06
C TRP A 119 -26.14 -4.51 -7.51
#